data_AF-A0A845EC76-F1
#
_entry.id   AF-A0A845EC76-F1
#
_cell.length_a   1.000
_cell.length_b   1.000
_cell.length_c   1.000
_cell.angle_alpha   90.00
_cell.angle_beta   90.00
_cell.angle_gamma   90.00
#
_symmetry.space_group_name_H-M   'P 1'
#
loop_
_entity.id
_entity.type
_entity.pdbx_description
1 polymer ?
#
loop_
_entity_poly.entity_id
_entity_poly.type
_entity_poly.pdbx_seq_one_letter_code
_entity_poly.pdbx_strand_id
1 'polypeptide(L)'
;EAESVAALELSPAVLQTALDGLEPKRRAALEAAAARVRAYHEKQKIECGTHSWEYAEADGTVLGQKVTPLDRVGIYVPGGKAAYPSSVLMNAIPARVAGVKEIIMVVPTPGGVRNELVLAAACIAGVDRVFTIGGAQAVGALAYGTDTVPAVDKIVGPGNAYVAAAKRRVFGTVGIDMIAGPSEILVICDGTTDPDWVAMDLFSQAEHDELAQSILLCPNAEFIAQVEA
;
A
#
# COMPACT_ATOMS: atom_id res chain seq x y z
N GLU A 1 0.48 0.18 -26.03
CA GLU A 1 -0.03 1.52 -25.67
C GLU A 1 -1.54 1.45 -25.61
N ALA A 2 -2.21 2.33 -24.87
CA ALA A 2 -3.67 2.36 -24.86
C ALA A 2 -4.19 3.03 -26.13
N GLU A 3 -5.14 2.40 -26.82
CA GLU A 3 -5.73 2.92 -28.06
C GLU A 3 -6.67 4.10 -27.83
N SER A 4 -7.12 4.29 -26.59
CA SER A 4 -7.96 5.42 -26.16
C SER A 4 -7.82 5.68 -24.66
N VAL A 5 -8.29 6.84 -24.19
CA VAL A 5 -8.33 7.18 -22.76
C VAL A 5 -9.22 6.20 -21.98
N ALA A 6 -10.34 5.76 -22.56
CA ALA A 6 -11.22 4.76 -21.95
C ALA A 6 -10.52 3.40 -21.76
N ALA A 7 -9.62 3.03 -22.69
CA ALA A 7 -8.84 1.80 -22.60
C ALA A 7 -7.77 1.82 -21.50
N LEU A 8 -7.58 2.95 -20.81
CA LEU A 8 -6.72 3.01 -19.62
C LEU A 8 -7.35 2.25 -18.45
N GLU A 9 -8.68 2.17 -18.37
CA GLU A 9 -9.39 1.44 -17.32
C GLU A 9 -9.45 -0.06 -17.63
N LEU A 10 -9.09 -0.88 -16.65
CA LEU A 10 -9.25 -2.33 -16.72
C LEU A 10 -10.64 -2.71 -16.22
N SER A 11 -11.31 -3.59 -16.96
CA SER A 11 -12.60 -4.10 -16.52
C SER A 11 -12.47 -5.04 -15.32
N PRO A 12 -13.50 -5.13 -14.45
CA PRO A 12 -13.53 -6.10 -13.36
C PRO A 12 -13.28 -7.55 -13.79
N ALA A 13 -13.71 -7.91 -14.99
CA ALA A 13 -13.49 -9.25 -15.55
C ALA A 13 -12.01 -9.58 -15.76
N VAL A 14 -11.17 -8.59 -16.07
CA VAL A 14 -9.72 -8.77 -16.21
C VAL A 14 -9.09 -9.11 -14.85
N LEU A 15 -9.52 -8.43 -13.78
CA LEU A 15 -9.05 -8.68 -12.41
C LEU A 15 -9.46 -10.07 -11.92
N GLN A 16 -10.70 -10.48 -12.20
CA GLN A 16 -11.19 -11.80 -11.85
C GLN A 16 -10.46 -12.91 -12.63
N THR A 17 -10.21 -12.69 -13.93
CA THR A 17 -9.45 -13.63 -14.76
C THR A 17 -8.01 -13.79 -14.26
N ALA A 18 -7.37 -12.70 -13.83
CA ALA A 18 -6.04 -12.75 -13.23
C ALA A 18 -6.03 -13.59 -11.94
N LEU A 19 -7.06 -13.44 -11.10
CA LEU A 19 -7.21 -14.22 -9.86
C LEU A 19 -7.46 -15.71 -10.15
N ASP A 20 -8.34 -16.02 -11.10
CA ASP A 20 -8.68 -17.40 -11.44
C ASP A 20 -7.57 -18.13 -12.20
N GLY A 21 -6.70 -17.38 -12.89
CA GLY A 21 -5.53 -17.90 -13.57
C GLY A 21 -4.32 -18.17 -12.65
N LEU A 22 -4.37 -17.78 -11.37
CA LEU A 22 -3.26 -18.03 -10.45
C LEU A 22 -3.11 -19.51 -10.11
N GLU A 23 -1.86 -19.96 -10.05
CA GLU A 23 -1.51 -21.27 -9.51
C GLU A 23 -2.02 -21.41 -8.05
N PRO A 24 -2.65 -22.54 -7.67
CA PRO A 24 -3.36 -22.65 -6.39
C PRO A 24 -2.54 -22.26 -5.17
N LYS A 25 -1.23 -22.59 -5.14
CA LYS A 25 -0.36 -22.22 -4.02
C LYS A 25 -0.19 -20.70 -3.90
N ARG A 26 -0.02 -19.99 -5.03
CA ARG A 26 0.12 -18.52 -5.05
C ARG A 26 -1.18 -17.84 -4.67
N ARG A 27 -2.32 -18.33 -5.16
CA ARG A 27 -3.65 -17.85 -4.76
C ARG A 27 -3.87 -17.99 -3.26
N ALA A 28 -3.63 -19.18 -2.72
CA ALA A 28 -3.78 -19.45 -1.29
C ALA A 28 -2.87 -18.55 -0.42
N ALA A 29 -1.62 -18.33 -0.84
CA ALA A 29 -0.71 -17.43 -0.12
C ALA A 29 -1.23 -15.98 -0.11
N LEU A 30 -1.77 -15.51 -1.23
CA LEU A 30 -2.30 -14.14 -1.36
C LEU A 30 -3.58 -13.94 -0.55
N GLU A 31 -4.50 -14.92 -0.59
CA GLU A 31 -5.72 -14.94 0.22
C GLU A 31 -5.40 -15.00 1.72
N ALA A 32 -4.42 -15.82 2.13
CA ALA A 32 -3.97 -15.90 3.51
C ALA A 32 -3.37 -14.57 4.00
N ALA A 33 -2.53 -13.93 3.19
CA ALA A 33 -1.99 -12.60 3.50
C ALA A 33 -3.12 -11.58 3.64
N ALA A 34 -4.06 -11.55 2.70
CA ALA A 34 -5.20 -10.64 2.74
C ALA A 34 -6.08 -10.85 3.98
N ALA A 35 -6.36 -12.09 4.35
CA ALA A 35 -7.13 -12.42 5.55
C ALA A 35 -6.44 -11.92 6.83
N ARG A 36 -5.12 -12.11 6.95
CA ARG A 36 -4.34 -11.62 8.11
C ARG A 36 -4.32 -10.10 8.20
N VAL A 37 -4.10 -9.41 7.08
CA VAL A 37 -4.12 -7.94 7.03
C VAL A 37 -5.50 -7.42 7.42
N ARG A 38 -6.57 -8.01 6.91
CA ARG A 38 -7.95 -7.63 7.23
C ARG A 38 -8.25 -7.79 8.71
N ALA A 39 -7.99 -8.98 9.27
CA ALA A 39 -8.25 -9.27 10.69
C ALA A 39 -7.52 -8.28 11.62
N TYR A 40 -6.27 -7.93 11.30
CA TYR A 40 -5.52 -6.95 12.09
C TYR A 40 -6.16 -5.56 12.06
N HIS A 41 -6.53 -5.06 10.87
CA HIS A 41 -7.11 -3.72 10.74
C HIS A 41 -8.54 -3.64 11.29
N GLU A 42 -9.31 -4.74 11.25
CA GLU A 42 -10.63 -4.81 11.90
C GLU A 42 -10.50 -4.65 13.41
N LYS A 43 -9.50 -5.30 14.02
CA LYS A 43 -9.18 -5.10 15.43
C LYS A 43 -8.69 -3.67 15.69
N GLN A 44 -7.78 -3.15 14.87
CA GLN A 44 -7.27 -1.78 15.01
C GLN A 44 -8.39 -0.74 15.01
N LYS A 45 -9.41 -0.91 14.16
CA LYS A 45 -10.58 -0.01 14.11
C LYS A 45 -11.25 0.13 15.48
N ILE A 46 -11.34 -0.96 16.24
CA ILE A 46 -11.92 -1.00 17.59
C ILE A 46 -10.93 -0.41 18.60
N GLU A 47 -9.72 -0.96 18.66
CA GLU A 47 -8.72 -0.66 19.71
C GLU A 47 -8.18 0.78 19.63
N CYS A 48 -8.12 1.38 18.43
CA CYS A 48 -7.68 2.76 18.25
C CYS A 48 -8.79 3.80 18.43
N GLY A 49 -9.99 3.41 18.89
CA GLY A 49 -11.09 4.36 19.12
C GLY A 49 -11.68 4.95 17.83
N THR A 50 -11.54 4.24 16.70
CA THR A 50 -12.03 4.66 15.38
C THR A 50 -13.53 4.40 15.21
N HIS A 51 -14.32 4.72 16.23
CA HIS A 51 -15.77 4.60 16.27
C HIS A 51 -16.40 5.91 16.76
N SER A 52 -17.64 6.15 16.33
CA SER A 52 -18.41 7.31 16.80
C SER A 52 -18.89 7.09 18.24
N TRP A 53 -18.92 8.14 19.04
CA TRP A 53 -19.42 8.14 20.41
C TRP A 53 -19.99 9.51 20.77
N GLU A 54 -20.86 9.54 21.78
CA GLU A 54 -21.41 10.77 22.36
C GLU A 54 -21.65 10.58 23.87
N TYR A 55 -21.59 11.67 24.63
CA TYR A 55 -21.95 11.72 26.04
C TYR A 55 -22.62 13.06 26.38
N ALA A 56 -23.39 13.07 27.47
CA ALA A 56 -24.02 14.27 28.01
C ALA A 56 -23.33 14.73 29.31
N GLU A 57 -23.07 16.02 29.42
CA GLU A 57 -22.55 16.67 30.63
C GLU A 57 -23.68 16.97 31.63
N ALA A 58 -23.31 17.31 32.86
CA ALA A 58 -24.26 17.55 33.95
C ALA A 58 -25.19 18.76 33.69
N ASP A 59 -24.80 19.69 32.83
CA ASP A 59 -25.59 20.84 32.41
C ASP A 59 -26.49 20.57 31.19
N GLY A 60 -26.45 19.34 30.64
CA GLY A 60 -27.21 18.92 29.47
C GLY A 60 -26.49 19.13 28.13
N THR A 61 -25.25 19.64 28.12
CA THR A 61 -24.43 19.74 26.89
C THR A 61 -24.09 18.35 26.35
N VAL A 62 -24.27 18.11 25.06
CA VAL A 62 -23.90 16.85 24.40
C VAL A 62 -22.62 17.03 23.60
N LEU A 63 -21.60 16.23 23.92
CA LEU A 63 -20.31 16.21 23.24
C LEU A 63 -20.08 14.83 22.62
N GLY A 64 -19.34 14.78 21.53
CA GLY A 64 -19.15 13.52 20.81
C GLY A 64 -18.08 13.59 19.73
N GLN A 65 -17.77 12.41 19.19
CA GLN A 65 -16.94 12.24 18.01
C GLN A 65 -17.75 11.47 16.97
N LYS A 66 -17.79 11.98 15.75
CA LYS A 66 -18.32 11.25 14.60
C LYS A 66 -17.16 10.84 13.70
N VAL A 67 -16.97 9.54 13.50
CA VAL A 67 -15.96 8.99 12.62
C VAL A 67 -16.61 8.53 11.32
N THR A 68 -16.14 9.05 10.18
CA THR A 68 -16.59 8.63 8.85
C THR A 68 -15.40 8.27 7.97
N PRO A 69 -15.52 7.24 7.10
CA PRO A 69 -14.50 6.96 6.11
C PRO A 69 -14.42 8.10 5.08
N LEU A 70 -13.28 8.16 4.39
CA LEU A 70 -13.16 8.95 3.16
C LEU A 70 -14.12 8.38 2.11
N ASP A 71 -14.68 9.23 1.25
CA ASP A 71 -15.58 8.77 0.19
C ASP A 71 -14.79 8.02 -0.89
N ARG A 72 -13.63 8.57 -1.28
CA ARG A 72 -12.72 7.98 -2.28
C ARG A 72 -11.25 8.00 -1.86
N VAL A 73 -10.55 6.91 -2.14
CA VAL A 73 -9.08 6.82 -1.96
C VAL A 73 -8.42 6.35 -3.25
N GLY A 74 -7.36 7.04 -3.64
CA GLY A 74 -6.45 6.62 -4.70
C GLY A 74 -5.27 5.83 -4.13
N ILE A 75 -4.97 4.67 -4.69
CA ILE A 75 -3.79 3.88 -4.35
C ILE A 75 -2.84 3.85 -5.56
N TYR A 76 -1.61 4.32 -5.38
CA TYR A 76 -0.56 4.26 -6.38
C TYR A 76 0.26 2.98 -6.18
N VAL A 77 0.37 2.17 -7.23
CA VAL A 77 1.15 0.94 -7.22
C VAL A 77 2.25 1.05 -8.29
N PRO A 78 3.54 0.92 -7.92
CA PRO A 78 4.62 0.90 -8.90
C PRO A 78 4.45 -0.22 -9.92
N GLY A 79 4.84 0.04 -11.17
CA GLY A 79 4.86 -0.96 -12.24
C GLY A 79 6.25 -1.56 -12.44
N GLY A 80 6.35 -2.55 -13.32
CA GLY A 80 7.62 -3.20 -13.66
C GLY A 80 8.14 -4.13 -12.56
N LYS A 81 9.45 -4.09 -12.29
CA LYS A 81 10.11 -4.99 -11.32
C LYS A 81 9.69 -4.75 -9.86
N ALA A 82 9.22 -3.55 -9.53
CA ALA A 82 8.75 -3.18 -8.19
C ALA A 82 7.22 -3.37 -8.01
N ALA A 83 6.58 -4.14 -8.89
CA ALA A 83 5.14 -4.39 -8.84
C ALA A 83 4.82 -5.48 -7.82
N TYR A 84 4.64 -5.09 -6.55
CA TYR A 84 4.39 -6.02 -5.45
C TYR A 84 2.89 -6.16 -5.14
N PRO A 85 2.33 -7.39 -5.12
CA PRO A 85 0.95 -7.62 -4.70
C PRO A 85 0.73 -7.28 -3.23
N SER A 86 1.76 -7.38 -2.38
CA SER A 86 1.71 -6.99 -0.97
C SER A 86 1.38 -5.51 -0.80
N SER A 87 1.95 -4.61 -1.60
CA SER A 87 1.63 -3.18 -1.56
C SER A 87 0.17 -2.91 -1.88
N VAL A 88 -0.44 -3.67 -2.79
CA VAL A 88 -1.88 -3.57 -3.08
C VAL A 88 -2.69 -3.93 -1.84
N LEU A 89 -2.42 -5.09 -1.24
CA LEU A 89 -3.14 -5.57 -0.06
C LEU A 89 -3.01 -4.58 1.11
N MET A 90 -1.79 -4.10 1.37
CA MET A 90 -1.50 -3.19 2.48
C MET A 90 -2.11 -1.79 2.32
N ASN A 91 -2.43 -1.34 1.11
CA ASN A 91 -3.10 -0.07 0.88
C ASN A 91 -4.63 -0.20 0.80
N ALA A 92 -5.13 -1.20 0.05
CA ALA A 92 -6.55 -1.33 -0.23
C ALA A 92 -7.35 -1.94 0.92
N ILE A 93 -6.82 -2.94 1.62
CA ILE A 93 -7.55 -3.62 2.70
C ILE A 93 -7.87 -2.67 3.86
N PRO A 94 -6.94 -1.84 4.37
CA PRO A 94 -7.26 -0.89 5.43
C PRO A 94 -8.32 0.13 5.02
N ALA A 95 -8.28 0.60 3.76
CA ALA A 95 -9.30 1.48 3.22
C ALA A 95 -10.69 0.82 3.21
N ARG A 96 -10.77 -0.46 2.81
CA ARG A 96 -12.03 -1.22 2.90
C ARG A 96 -12.53 -1.43 4.31
N VAL A 97 -11.65 -1.80 5.23
CA VAL A 97 -12.03 -1.98 6.65
C VAL A 97 -12.51 -0.67 7.28
N ALA A 98 -11.91 0.46 6.91
CA ALA A 98 -12.37 1.78 7.32
C ALA A 98 -13.79 2.09 6.80
N GLY A 99 -14.17 1.53 5.65
CA GLY A 99 -15.46 1.73 5.00
C GLY A 99 -15.43 2.67 3.80
N VAL A 100 -14.25 2.90 3.21
CA VAL A 100 -14.12 3.69 1.97
C VAL A 100 -14.95 3.04 0.88
N LYS A 101 -15.79 3.83 0.21
CA LYS A 101 -16.77 3.32 -0.76
C LYS A 101 -16.14 3.05 -2.12
N GLU A 102 -15.22 3.92 -2.55
CA GLU A 102 -14.57 3.78 -3.85
C GLU A 102 -13.03 3.88 -3.71
N ILE A 103 -12.35 2.78 -4.03
CA ILE A 103 -10.89 2.62 -4.04
C ILE A 103 -10.44 2.53 -5.50
N ILE A 104 -9.61 3.48 -5.88
CA ILE A 104 -9.12 3.63 -7.24
C ILE A 104 -7.63 3.32 -7.26
N MET A 105 -7.24 2.28 -7.98
CA MET A 105 -5.83 1.92 -8.17
C MET A 105 -5.30 2.49 -9.49
N VAL A 106 -4.11 3.08 -9.42
CA VAL A 106 -3.31 3.42 -10.60
C VAL A 106 -2.04 2.58 -10.61
N VAL A 107 -1.76 1.94 -11.74
CA VAL A 107 -0.58 1.10 -11.94
C VAL A 107 -0.04 1.26 -13.36
N PRO A 108 1.21 1.71 -13.57
CA PRO A 108 1.75 1.85 -14.91
C PRO A 108 2.04 0.47 -15.53
N THR A 109 1.65 0.29 -16.80
CA THR A 109 1.92 -0.93 -17.59
C THR A 109 2.85 -0.60 -18.77
N PRO A 110 4.15 -0.37 -18.54
CA PRO A 110 5.09 -0.05 -19.62
C PRO A 110 5.11 -1.19 -20.65
N GLY A 111 5.04 -0.84 -21.94
CA GLY A 111 4.92 -1.83 -23.02
C GLY A 111 3.61 -2.64 -23.00
N GLY A 112 2.61 -2.24 -22.19
CA GLY A 112 1.37 -2.99 -21.99
C GLY A 112 1.49 -4.19 -21.06
N VAL A 113 2.67 -4.41 -20.46
CA VAL A 113 2.91 -5.56 -19.58
C VAL A 113 2.17 -5.37 -18.26
N ARG A 114 1.37 -6.37 -17.89
CA ARG A 114 0.57 -6.43 -16.67
C ARG A 114 1.12 -7.49 -15.73
N ASN A 115 1.03 -7.25 -14.43
CA ASN A 115 1.39 -8.23 -13.41
C ASN A 115 0.12 -8.89 -12.87
N GLU A 116 -0.08 -10.16 -13.23
CA GLU A 116 -1.25 -10.95 -12.83
C GLU A 116 -1.43 -11.02 -11.31
N LEU A 117 -0.33 -11.08 -10.52
CA LEU A 117 -0.42 -11.10 -9.06
C LEU A 117 -0.93 -9.77 -8.50
N VAL A 118 -0.55 -8.64 -9.10
CA VAL A 118 -1.03 -7.30 -8.69
C VAL A 118 -2.52 -7.16 -9.00
N LEU A 119 -2.96 -7.63 -10.16
CA LEU A 119 -4.38 -7.61 -10.54
C LEU A 119 -5.22 -8.54 -9.66
N ALA A 120 -4.74 -9.75 -9.39
CA ALA A 120 -5.38 -10.67 -8.46
C ALA A 120 -5.45 -10.09 -7.03
N ALA A 121 -4.39 -9.43 -6.55
CA ALA A 121 -4.38 -8.77 -5.26
C ALA A 121 -5.39 -7.62 -5.18
N ALA A 122 -5.54 -6.84 -6.26
CA ALA A 122 -6.55 -5.80 -6.35
C ALA A 122 -7.97 -6.37 -6.29
N CYS A 123 -8.21 -7.51 -6.95
CA CYS A 123 -9.48 -8.23 -6.86
C CYS A 123 -9.77 -8.68 -5.41
N ILE A 124 -8.82 -9.36 -4.75
CA ILE A 124 -8.97 -9.87 -3.38
C ILE A 124 -9.15 -8.75 -2.35
N ALA A 125 -8.44 -7.64 -2.53
CA ALA A 125 -8.52 -6.48 -1.63
C ALA A 125 -9.79 -5.65 -1.85
N GLY A 126 -10.53 -5.91 -2.93
CA GLY A 126 -11.75 -5.21 -3.28
C GLY A 126 -11.48 -3.81 -3.82
N VAL A 127 -10.50 -3.63 -4.70
CA VAL A 127 -10.33 -2.38 -5.46
C VAL A 127 -11.50 -2.23 -6.45
N ASP A 128 -12.10 -1.04 -6.58
CA ASP A 128 -13.25 -0.82 -7.47
C ASP A 128 -12.84 -0.58 -8.92
N ARG A 129 -11.82 0.27 -9.11
CA ARG A 129 -11.41 0.75 -10.43
C ARG A 129 -9.90 0.70 -10.55
N VAL A 130 -9.41 0.28 -11.71
CA VAL A 130 -7.98 0.13 -11.97
C VAL A 130 -7.61 0.82 -13.27
N PHE A 131 -6.68 1.75 -13.21
CA PHE A 131 -6.18 2.49 -14.37
C PHE A 131 -4.72 2.19 -14.64
N THR A 132 -4.39 1.99 -15.92
CA THR A 132 -3.05 1.65 -16.42
C THR A 132 -2.15 2.88 -16.61
N ILE A 133 -2.18 3.79 -15.63
CA ILE A 133 -1.40 5.04 -15.61
C ILE A 133 -0.44 5.06 -14.40
N GLY A 134 0.65 5.82 -14.50
CA GLY A 134 1.60 6.02 -13.40
C GLY A 134 2.28 7.37 -13.45
N GLY A 135 3.31 7.57 -12.63
CA GLY A 135 4.06 8.83 -12.57
C GLY A 135 3.29 10.01 -11.99
N ALA A 136 3.81 11.22 -12.20
CA ALA A 136 3.20 12.47 -11.71
C ALA A 136 1.82 12.72 -12.31
N GLN A 137 1.59 12.32 -13.56
CA GLN A 137 0.33 12.46 -14.27
C GLN A 137 -0.79 11.63 -13.63
N ALA A 138 -0.49 10.42 -13.12
CA ALA A 138 -1.46 9.62 -12.39
C ALA A 138 -1.85 10.27 -11.05
N VAL A 139 -0.87 10.85 -10.35
CA VAL A 139 -1.14 11.62 -9.13
C VAL A 139 -2.01 12.83 -9.42
N GLY A 140 -1.73 13.57 -10.50
CA GLY A 140 -2.56 14.70 -10.95
C GLY A 140 -3.98 14.27 -11.30
N ALA A 141 -4.15 13.18 -12.05
CA ALA A 141 -5.46 12.64 -12.41
C ALA A 141 -6.28 12.25 -11.18
N LEU A 142 -5.66 11.61 -10.18
CA LEU A 142 -6.32 11.28 -8.92
C LEU A 142 -6.63 12.53 -8.08
N ALA A 143 -5.75 13.53 -8.07
CA ALA A 143 -5.93 14.71 -7.22
C ALA A 143 -7.00 15.68 -7.76
N TYR A 144 -7.05 15.87 -9.08
CA TYR A 144 -7.91 16.89 -9.71
C TYR A 144 -9.08 16.29 -10.47
N GLY A 145 -9.06 14.97 -10.73
CA GLY A 145 -10.02 14.30 -11.59
C GLY A 145 -9.79 14.59 -13.07
N THR A 146 -10.36 13.74 -13.90
CA THR A 146 -10.51 13.91 -15.36
C THR A 146 -11.89 13.42 -15.77
N ASP A 147 -12.24 13.52 -17.05
CA ASP A 147 -13.48 12.95 -17.59
C ASP A 147 -13.57 11.43 -17.38
N THR A 148 -12.46 10.74 -17.11
CA THR A 148 -12.39 9.28 -16.95
C THR A 148 -11.99 8.85 -15.54
N VAL A 149 -11.04 9.55 -14.91
CA VAL A 149 -10.50 9.23 -13.58
C VAL A 149 -11.16 10.15 -12.55
N PRO A 150 -11.94 9.64 -11.59
CA PRO A 150 -12.51 10.45 -10.52
C PRO A 150 -11.43 11.08 -9.64
N ALA A 151 -11.68 12.31 -9.19
CA ALA A 151 -10.91 12.90 -8.10
C ALA A 151 -11.14 12.12 -6.80
N VAL A 152 -10.08 11.90 -6.03
CA VAL A 152 -10.10 11.19 -4.75
C VAL A 152 -9.79 12.13 -3.59
N ASP A 153 -10.11 11.74 -2.37
CA ASP A 153 -9.89 12.57 -1.18
C ASP A 153 -8.49 12.38 -0.58
N LYS A 154 -7.89 11.20 -0.80
CA LYS A 154 -6.55 10.85 -0.33
C LYS A 154 -5.82 9.95 -1.32
N ILE A 155 -4.53 10.19 -1.51
CA ILE A 155 -3.63 9.34 -2.33
C ILE A 155 -2.61 8.68 -1.42
N VAL A 156 -2.52 7.35 -1.49
CA VAL A 156 -1.54 6.53 -0.75
C VAL A 156 -0.71 5.67 -1.69
N GLY A 157 0.40 5.15 -1.18
CA GLY A 157 1.29 4.26 -1.93
C GLY A 157 2.60 4.96 -2.34
N PRO A 158 3.74 4.26 -2.23
CA PRO A 158 5.04 4.81 -2.58
C PRO A 158 5.23 4.86 -4.10
N GLY A 159 6.15 5.70 -4.55
CA GLY A 159 6.55 5.76 -5.94
C GLY A 159 7.89 6.45 -6.08
N ASN A 160 8.38 6.54 -7.32
CA ASN A 160 9.66 7.20 -7.61
C ASN A 160 9.64 8.71 -7.30
N ALA A 161 10.78 9.38 -7.51
CA ALA A 161 10.94 10.81 -7.26
C ALA A 161 9.86 11.70 -7.90
N TYR A 162 9.33 11.34 -9.08
CA TYR A 162 8.26 12.10 -9.75
C TYR A 162 6.94 11.97 -9.01
N VAL A 163 6.59 10.76 -8.55
CA VAL A 163 5.39 10.51 -7.75
C VAL A 163 5.48 11.20 -6.41
N ALA A 164 6.63 11.12 -5.74
CA ALA A 164 6.91 11.81 -4.49
C ALA A 164 6.77 13.33 -4.63
N ALA A 165 7.39 13.93 -5.66
CA ALA A 165 7.28 15.36 -5.94
C ALA A 165 5.84 15.78 -6.26
N ALA A 166 5.10 14.97 -7.04
CA ALA A 166 3.71 15.23 -7.36
C ALA A 166 2.81 15.16 -6.12
N LYS A 167 2.94 14.11 -5.28
CA LYS A 167 2.19 13.98 -4.01
C LYS A 167 2.42 15.19 -3.11
N ARG A 168 3.65 15.68 -3.02
CA ARG A 168 3.98 16.89 -2.27
C ARG A 168 3.29 18.14 -2.84
N ARG A 169 3.16 18.25 -4.16
CA ARG A 169 2.53 19.41 -4.83
C ARG A 169 1.01 19.43 -4.69
N VAL A 170 0.37 18.26 -4.64
CA VAL A 170 -1.10 18.15 -4.53
C VAL A 170 -1.59 18.07 -3.08
N PHE A 171 -0.68 17.97 -2.11
CA PHE A 171 -1.03 17.99 -0.69
C PHE A 171 -1.77 19.28 -0.33
N GLY A 172 -2.93 19.14 0.31
CA GLY A 172 -3.87 20.22 0.61
C GLY A 172 -5.08 20.24 -0.31
N THR A 173 -4.92 19.85 -1.59
CA THR A 173 -6.06 19.48 -2.44
C THR A 173 -6.56 18.08 -2.09
N VAL A 174 -5.64 17.16 -1.86
CA VAL A 174 -5.91 15.81 -1.37
C VAL A 174 -5.02 15.49 -0.18
N GLY A 175 -5.47 14.57 0.68
CA GLY A 175 -4.60 13.96 1.67
C GLY A 175 -3.51 13.11 1.02
N ILE A 176 -2.34 13.02 1.65
CA ILE A 176 -1.34 12.01 1.34
C ILE A 176 -1.01 11.21 2.59
N ASP A 177 -0.44 10.02 2.44
CA ASP A 177 0.14 9.21 3.52
C ASP A 177 1.44 9.83 4.04
N MET A 178 2.51 9.77 3.25
CA MET A 178 3.84 10.29 3.52
C MET A 178 4.62 10.42 2.20
N ILE A 179 5.70 11.20 2.24
CA ILE A 179 6.70 11.19 1.16
C ILE A 179 7.66 10.05 1.44
N ALA A 180 7.69 9.04 0.57
CA ALA A 180 8.54 7.88 0.73
C ALA A 180 10.02 8.27 0.71
N GLY A 181 10.79 7.74 1.66
CA GLY A 181 12.24 7.72 1.65
C GLY A 181 12.77 6.30 1.40
N PRO A 182 14.10 6.12 1.36
CA PRO A 182 14.71 4.79 1.31
C PRO A 182 14.26 3.97 2.53
N SER A 183 14.12 2.66 2.33
CA SER A 183 13.66 1.75 3.38
C SER A 183 14.83 1.31 4.27
N GLU A 184 14.58 1.15 5.57
CA GLU A 184 15.61 0.80 6.56
C GLU A 184 15.17 -0.35 7.49
N ILE A 185 16.15 -1.09 8.02
CA ILE A 185 15.97 -2.06 9.11
C ILE A 185 17.01 -1.83 10.21
N LEU A 186 16.57 -1.91 11.46
CA LEU A 186 17.42 -1.93 12.63
C LEU A 186 17.26 -3.26 13.37
N VAL A 187 18.29 -4.09 13.37
CA VAL A 187 18.33 -5.34 14.15
C VAL A 187 19.09 -5.08 15.44
N ILE A 188 18.44 -5.37 16.57
CA ILE A 188 19.08 -5.31 17.90
C ILE A 188 19.23 -6.75 18.39
N CYS A 189 20.46 -7.20 18.59
CA CYS A 189 20.77 -8.57 19.01
C CYS A 189 21.73 -8.55 20.21
N ASP A 190 21.52 -9.44 21.18
CA ASP A 190 22.40 -9.60 22.34
C ASP A 190 23.59 -10.55 22.08
N GLY A 191 23.68 -11.09 20.85
CA GLY A 191 24.73 -12.01 20.42
C GLY A 191 24.43 -13.49 20.68
N THR A 192 23.19 -13.84 21.06
CA THR A 192 22.77 -15.22 21.30
C THR A 192 22.07 -15.89 20.11
N THR A 193 21.73 -15.10 19.08
CA THR A 193 21.09 -15.59 17.84
C THR A 193 22.14 -16.15 16.89
N ASP A 194 21.73 -17.05 16.00
CA ASP A 194 22.59 -17.50 14.89
C ASP A 194 23.01 -16.30 14.02
N PRO A 195 24.32 -16.03 13.82
CA PRO A 195 24.79 -14.90 13.03
C PRO A 195 24.31 -14.97 11.58
N ASP A 196 24.14 -16.16 11.00
CA ASP A 196 23.65 -16.32 9.63
C ASP A 196 22.21 -15.81 9.50
N TRP A 197 21.39 -15.96 10.54
CA TRP A 197 20.00 -15.49 10.51
C TRP A 197 19.94 -13.96 10.56
N VAL A 198 20.80 -13.34 11.38
CA VAL A 198 20.92 -11.88 11.43
C VAL A 198 21.41 -11.34 10.09
N ALA A 199 22.40 -11.99 9.46
CA ALA A 199 22.87 -11.61 8.12
C ALA A 199 21.73 -11.69 7.10
N MET A 200 20.92 -12.77 7.13
CA MET A 200 19.76 -12.93 6.23
C MET A 200 18.69 -11.85 6.47
N ASP A 201 18.42 -11.45 7.72
CA ASP A 201 17.51 -10.36 8.01
C ASP A 201 18.01 -9.03 7.43
N LEU A 202 19.32 -8.74 7.59
CA LEU A 202 19.94 -7.52 7.02
C LEU A 202 19.90 -7.53 5.48
N PHE A 203 20.15 -8.69 4.85
CA PHE A 203 20.07 -8.84 3.40
C PHE A 203 18.64 -8.74 2.86
N SER A 204 17.65 -9.25 3.60
CA SER A 204 16.23 -9.15 3.21
C SER A 204 15.77 -7.71 3.03
N GLN A 205 16.37 -6.77 3.77
CA GLN A 205 16.14 -5.34 3.60
C GLN A 205 17.00 -4.74 2.48
N ALA A 206 18.28 -5.12 2.42
CA ALA A 206 19.23 -4.56 1.45
C ALA A 206 18.89 -4.93 0.00
N GLU A 207 18.22 -6.06 -0.25
CA GLU A 207 17.79 -6.44 -1.61
C GLU A 207 16.69 -5.55 -2.19
N HIS A 208 16.00 -4.77 -1.34
CA HIS A 208 14.78 -4.05 -1.73
C HIS A 208 15.06 -2.80 -2.58
N ASP A 209 16.16 -2.08 -2.30
CA ASP A 209 16.55 -0.87 -3.03
C ASP A 209 18.05 -0.61 -2.84
N GLU A 210 18.73 -0.05 -3.86
CA GLU A 210 20.17 0.29 -3.78
C GLU A 210 20.48 1.34 -2.70
N LEU A 211 19.48 2.12 -2.29
CA LEU A 211 19.57 3.10 -1.21
C LEU A 211 19.05 2.56 0.13
N ALA A 212 18.64 1.29 0.22
CA ALA A 212 18.17 0.69 1.46
C ALA A 212 19.29 0.62 2.50
N GLN A 213 18.93 0.76 3.78
CA GLN A 213 19.89 0.78 4.88
C GLN A 213 19.62 -0.34 5.89
N SER A 214 20.63 -1.17 6.15
CA SER A 214 20.57 -2.24 7.15
C SER A 214 21.55 -1.97 8.28
N ILE A 215 21.05 -1.92 9.52
CA ILE A 215 21.82 -1.54 10.70
C ILE A 215 21.73 -2.65 11.75
N LEU A 216 22.87 -3.10 12.26
CA LEU A 216 22.96 -4.02 13.40
C LEU A 216 23.48 -3.28 14.63
N LEU A 217 22.78 -3.45 15.76
CA LEU A 217 23.25 -3.05 17.09
C LEU A 217 23.42 -4.29 17.97
N CYS A 218 24.64 -4.51 18.44
CA CYS A 218 24.97 -5.59 19.36
C CYS A 218 26.06 -5.14 20.34
N PRO A 219 25.97 -5.48 21.64
CA PRO A 219 27.03 -5.16 22.59
C PRO A 219 28.26 -6.08 22.47
N ASN A 220 28.20 -7.15 21.66
CA ASN A 220 29.28 -8.11 21.47
C ASN A 220 29.99 -7.87 20.12
N ALA A 221 31.23 -7.37 20.17
CA ALA A 221 32.03 -7.09 18.98
C ALA A 221 32.43 -8.34 18.18
N GLU A 222 32.63 -9.48 18.85
CA GLU A 222 32.94 -10.75 18.17
C GLU A 222 31.74 -11.24 17.37
N PHE A 223 30.53 -11.09 17.91
CA PHE A 223 29.30 -11.44 17.20
C PHE A 223 29.09 -10.57 15.95
N ILE A 224 29.36 -9.27 16.04
CA ILE A 224 29.27 -8.37 14.87
C ILE A 224 30.21 -8.85 13.76
N ALA A 225 31.44 -9.22 14.10
CA ALA A 225 32.40 -9.74 13.13
C ALA A 225 31.95 -11.06 12.50
N GLN A 226 31.24 -11.92 13.26
CA GLN A 226 30.66 -13.16 12.73
C GLN A 226 29.52 -12.89 11.73
N VAL A 227 28.71 -11.86 11.95
CA VAL A 227 27.63 -11.47 11.01
C VAL A 227 28.19 -10.82 9.73
N GLU A 228 29.34 -10.15 9.80
CA GLU A 228 29.97 -9.49 8.65
C GLU A 228 30.73 -10.47 7.71
N ALA A 229 31.23 -11.59 8.26
CA ALA A 229 32.13 -12.54 7.59
C ALA A 229 31.47 -13.31 6.42
#